data_AF-A0A0N5D049-F1
#
_entry.id   AF-A0A0N5D049-F1
#
_cell.length_a   1.000
_cell.length_b   1.000
_cell.length_c   1.000
_cell.angle_alpha   90.00
_cell.angle_beta   90.00
_cell.angle_gamma   90.00
#
_symmetry.space_group_name_H-M   'P 1'
#
loop_
_entity.id
_entity.type
_entity.pdbx_description
1 polymer ?
#
loop_
_entity_poly.entity_id
_entity_poly.type
_entity_poly.pdbx_seq_one_letter_code
_entity_poly.pdbx_strand_id
1 'polypeptide(L)'
;MNRNVESVIDDAIALITSLNSSGSDSIPAYNADAMKKCIANINKLYRQNIDDLMILKSSSVSDKIERRELAVSVHGRQSCIDYLKRCCCTYLHERMWRIRHLRWKHGGHVPESITVRFCVQQNLCETELKWLQEYNTLLADFQVSMGDNGVNLLLNMKPSQNLFVKVRAKQNIGSYELSDGTTVTLTENALVSGE
;
A
#
# COMPACT_ATOMS: atom_id res chain seq x y z
N MET A 1 -0.67 10.42 -34.44
CA MET A 1 -0.79 10.17 -32.99
C MET A 1 0.12 11.14 -32.26
N ASN A 2 -0.39 11.81 -31.23
CA ASN A 2 0.23 13.00 -30.63
C ASN A 2 1.30 12.56 -29.62
N ARG A 3 2.59 12.83 -29.90
CA ARG A 3 3.76 12.40 -29.08
C ARG A 3 3.67 12.81 -27.61
N ASN A 4 2.87 13.83 -27.28
CA ASN A 4 2.61 14.26 -25.91
C ASN A 4 1.78 13.25 -25.08
N VAL A 5 0.99 12.38 -25.72
CA VAL A 5 0.11 11.44 -25.00
C VAL A 5 0.87 10.19 -24.56
N GLU A 6 1.83 9.71 -25.36
CA GLU A 6 2.69 8.57 -25.03
C GLU A 6 3.47 8.85 -23.73
N SER A 7 4.10 10.02 -23.63
CA SER A 7 4.87 10.41 -22.43
C SER A 7 4.04 10.46 -21.14
N VAL A 8 2.73 10.71 -21.22
CA VAL A 8 1.88 10.82 -20.03
C VAL A 8 1.55 9.44 -19.47
N ILE A 9 1.40 8.44 -20.33
CA ILE A 9 1.03 7.08 -19.96
C ILE A 9 2.22 6.35 -19.32
N ASP A 10 3.44 6.64 -19.77
CA ASP A 10 4.67 6.03 -19.28
C ASP A 10 4.87 6.21 -17.75
N ASP A 11 4.54 7.39 -17.22
CA ASP A 11 4.62 7.68 -15.79
C ASP A 11 3.69 6.78 -14.95
N ALA A 12 2.49 6.51 -15.47
CA ALA A 12 1.53 5.61 -14.81
C ALA A 12 1.92 4.14 -14.93
N ILE A 13 2.50 3.75 -16.06
CA ILE A 13 3.07 2.40 -16.23
C ILE A 13 4.22 2.19 -15.23
N ALA A 14 5.07 3.20 -15.01
CA ALA A 14 6.16 3.12 -14.03
C ALA A 14 5.66 2.81 -12.61
N LEU A 15 4.50 3.35 -12.21
CA LEU A 15 3.87 3.00 -10.92
C LEU A 15 3.52 1.51 -10.85
N ILE A 16 2.81 0.99 -11.84
CA ILE A 16 2.36 -0.41 -11.86
C ILE A 16 3.56 -1.37 -11.95
N THR A 17 4.55 -1.06 -12.79
CA THR A 17 5.77 -1.86 -12.93
C THR A 17 6.55 -1.90 -11.61
N SER A 18 6.61 -0.80 -10.86
CA SER A 18 7.28 -0.79 -9.55
C SER A 18 6.62 -1.68 -8.50
N LEU A 19 5.32 -1.98 -8.64
CA LEU A 19 4.65 -2.97 -7.78
C LEU A 19 4.97 -4.41 -8.18
N ASN A 20 5.04 -4.66 -9.48
CA ASN A 20 5.30 -5.98 -10.03
C ASN A 20 6.77 -6.41 -9.86
N SER A 21 7.69 -5.47 -9.62
CA SER A 21 9.10 -5.78 -9.34
C SER A 21 9.34 -6.45 -7.99
N SER A 22 8.32 -6.54 -7.14
CA SER A 22 8.38 -7.18 -5.83
C SER A 22 7.26 -8.20 -5.67
N GLY A 23 7.56 -9.33 -5.04
CA GLY A 23 6.54 -10.34 -4.73
C GLY A 23 5.44 -9.79 -3.82
N SER A 24 4.29 -10.46 -3.80
CA SER A 24 3.12 -10.09 -2.99
C SER A 24 3.38 -10.02 -1.48
N ASP A 25 4.42 -10.74 -1.01
CA ASP A 25 4.87 -10.77 0.38
C ASP A 25 5.87 -9.64 0.73
N SER A 26 6.07 -8.66 -0.14
CA SER A 26 6.96 -7.52 0.11
C SER A 26 6.36 -6.21 -0.43
N ILE A 27 6.70 -5.10 0.21
CA ILE A 27 6.33 -3.77 -0.25
C ILE A 27 7.57 -3.07 -0.85
N PRO A 28 7.53 -2.68 -2.12
CA PRO A 28 8.62 -1.92 -2.74
C PRO A 28 8.65 -0.51 -2.17
N ALA A 29 9.73 0.24 -2.41
CA ALA A 29 9.79 1.64 -2.01
C ALA A 29 8.68 2.48 -2.68
N TYR A 30 8.13 3.43 -1.95
CA TYR A 30 7.12 4.35 -2.48
C TYR A 30 7.69 5.19 -3.63
N ASN A 31 7.09 5.12 -4.81
CA ASN A 31 7.55 5.83 -6.00
C ASN A 31 6.96 7.25 -6.04
N ALA A 32 7.51 8.12 -5.18
CA ALA A 32 7.06 9.51 -5.05
C ALA A 32 7.19 10.29 -6.35
N ASP A 33 8.23 10.04 -7.14
CA ASP A 33 8.48 10.79 -8.37
C ASP A 33 7.46 10.47 -9.45
N ALA A 34 7.19 9.18 -9.70
CA ALA A 34 6.16 8.78 -10.67
C ALA A 34 4.76 9.25 -10.24
N MET A 35 4.45 9.18 -8.93
CA MET A 35 3.17 9.68 -8.41
C MET A 35 3.03 11.20 -8.62
N LYS A 36 4.08 11.98 -8.29
CA LYS A 36 4.09 13.43 -8.52
C LYS A 36 3.91 13.78 -10.00
N LYS A 37 4.58 13.08 -10.90
CA LYS A 37 4.43 13.26 -12.35
C LYS A 37 3.02 12.93 -12.82
N CYS A 38 2.43 11.83 -12.36
CA CYS A 38 1.04 11.48 -12.67
C CYS A 38 0.06 12.58 -12.24
N ILE A 39 0.20 13.09 -11.00
CA ILE A 39 -0.64 14.18 -10.48
C ILE A 39 -0.45 15.47 -11.31
N ALA A 40 0.79 15.81 -11.63
CA ALA A 40 1.09 16.98 -12.47
C ALA A 40 0.47 16.86 -13.86
N ASN A 41 0.54 15.68 -14.48
CA ASN A 41 -0.07 15.38 -15.77
C ASN A 41 -1.61 15.45 -15.70
N ILE A 42 -2.23 14.87 -14.67
CA ILE A 42 -3.68 14.98 -14.43
C ILE A 42 -4.09 16.45 -14.37
N ASN A 43 -3.40 17.27 -13.57
CA ASN A 43 -3.72 18.68 -13.41
C ASN A 43 -3.48 19.50 -14.68
N LYS A 44 -2.45 19.15 -15.47
CA LYS A 44 -2.18 19.76 -16.77
C LYS A 44 -3.31 19.47 -17.75
N LEU A 45 -3.66 18.19 -17.94
CA LEU A 45 -4.71 17.77 -18.85
C LEU A 45 -6.07 18.35 -18.43
N TYR A 46 -6.35 18.40 -17.13
CA TYR A 46 -7.60 18.93 -16.61
C TYR A 46 -7.76 20.43 -16.92
N ARG A 47 -6.70 21.23 -16.76
CA ARG A 47 -6.71 22.66 -17.13
C ARG A 47 -6.96 22.85 -18.62
N GLN A 48 -6.22 22.13 -19.46
CA GLN A 48 -6.40 22.22 -20.92
C GLN A 48 -7.83 21.79 -21.33
N ASN A 49 -8.40 20.78 -20.67
CA ASN A 49 -9.79 20.37 -20.92
C ASN A 49 -10.79 21.46 -20.56
N ILE A 50 -10.60 22.14 -19.43
CA ILE A 50 -11.47 23.26 -19.03
C ILE A 50 -11.42 24.39 -20.06
N ASP A 51 -10.22 24.79 -20.48
CA ASP A 51 -10.05 25.88 -21.45
C ASP A 51 -10.79 25.56 -22.76
N ASP A 52 -10.63 24.34 -23.28
CA ASP A 52 -11.28 23.92 -24.52
C ASP A 52 -12.80 23.73 -24.37
N LEU A 53 -13.28 23.30 -23.19
CA LEU A 53 -14.71 23.26 -22.88
C LEU A 53 -15.33 24.67 -22.84
N MET A 54 -14.61 25.67 -22.34
CA MET A 54 -15.07 27.06 -22.35
C MET A 54 -15.17 27.61 -23.78
N ILE A 55 -14.23 27.25 -24.66
CA ILE A 55 -14.27 27.57 -26.09
C ILE A 55 -15.51 26.93 -26.73
N LEU A 56 -15.73 25.63 -26.51
CA LEU A 56 -16.90 24.91 -27.03
C LEU A 56 -18.23 25.52 -26.55
N LYS A 57 -18.31 25.96 -25.30
CA LYS A 57 -19.52 26.54 -24.70
C LYS A 57 -19.81 27.96 -25.19
N SER A 58 -18.77 28.77 -25.42
CA SER A 58 -18.91 30.17 -25.83
C SER A 58 -19.35 30.36 -27.29
N SER A 59 -19.55 29.29 -28.07
CA SER A 59 -19.85 29.32 -29.51
C SER A 59 -18.82 30.10 -30.34
N SER A 60 -17.61 30.29 -29.80
CA SER A 60 -16.50 30.98 -30.47
C SER A 60 -15.99 30.23 -31.70
N VAL A 61 -16.22 28.91 -31.76
CA VAL A 61 -15.93 28.06 -32.92
C VAL A 61 -17.19 27.90 -33.77
N SER A 62 -17.23 28.57 -34.92
CA SER A 62 -18.34 28.51 -35.89
C SER A 62 -18.24 27.32 -36.84
N ASP A 63 -17.03 26.81 -37.09
CA ASP A 63 -16.85 25.65 -37.96
C ASP A 63 -17.26 24.35 -37.24
N LYS A 64 -18.11 23.56 -37.90
CA LYS A 64 -18.62 22.30 -37.36
C LYS A 64 -17.52 21.23 -37.31
N ILE A 65 -16.55 21.28 -38.23
CA ILE A 65 -15.44 20.31 -38.27
C ILE A 65 -14.50 20.60 -37.10
N GLU A 66 -14.01 21.83 -36.97
CA GLU A 66 -13.17 22.26 -35.86
C GLU A 66 -13.81 22.00 -34.48
N ARG A 67 -15.10 22.29 -34.33
CA ARG A 67 -15.84 21.99 -33.10
C ARG A 67 -15.84 20.49 -32.77
N ARG A 68 -15.99 19.64 -33.78
CA ARG A 68 -15.96 18.17 -33.60
C ARG A 68 -14.57 17.70 -33.20
N GLU A 69 -13.52 18.20 -33.85
CA GLU A 69 -12.13 17.86 -33.53
C GLU A 69 -11.76 18.27 -32.10
N LEU A 70 -12.17 19.47 -31.68
CA LEU A 70 -11.99 19.95 -30.32
C LEU A 70 -12.71 19.05 -29.30
N ALA A 71 -13.96 18.66 -29.59
CA ALA A 71 -14.71 17.73 -28.74
C ALA A 71 -14.03 16.36 -28.62
N VAL A 72 -13.49 15.81 -29.73
CA VAL A 72 -12.72 14.56 -29.73
C VAL A 72 -11.45 14.71 -28.89
N SER A 73 -10.74 15.84 -28.99
CA SER A 73 -9.55 16.13 -28.18
C SER A 73 -9.85 16.21 -26.68
N VAL A 74 -10.96 16.85 -26.29
CA VAL A 74 -11.45 16.89 -24.90
C VAL A 74 -11.73 15.48 -24.39
N HIS A 75 -12.47 14.66 -25.15
CA HIS A 75 -12.76 13.28 -24.76
C HIS A 75 -11.50 12.42 -24.65
N GLY A 76 -10.56 12.57 -25.58
CA GLY A 76 -9.28 11.87 -25.55
C GLY A 76 -8.48 12.17 -24.27
N ARG A 77 -8.34 13.45 -23.92
CA ARG A 77 -7.66 13.87 -22.69
C ARG A 77 -8.39 13.44 -21.43
N GLN A 78 -9.73 13.48 -21.42
CA GLN A 78 -10.52 12.98 -20.30
C GLN A 78 -10.25 11.48 -20.07
N SER A 79 -10.17 10.70 -21.15
CA SER A 79 -9.86 9.28 -21.08
C SER A 79 -8.46 9.03 -20.51
N CYS A 80 -7.47 9.86 -20.89
CA CYS A 80 -6.13 9.83 -20.29
C CYS A 80 -6.15 10.17 -18.80
N ILE A 81 -6.90 11.19 -18.38
CA ILE A 81 -7.05 11.54 -16.95
C ILE A 81 -7.60 10.36 -16.16
N ASP A 82 -8.64 9.71 -16.67
CA ASP A 82 -9.27 8.57 -16.00
C ASP A 82 -8.33 7.36 -15.92
N TYR A 83 -7.53 7.13 -16.98
CA TYR A 83 -6.48 6.11 -16.97
C TYR A 83 -5.43 6.39 -15.88
N LEU A 84 -4.88 7.60 -15.83
CA LEU A 84 -3.88 7.99 -14.82
C LEU A 84 -4.44 7.83 -13.39
N LYS A 85 -5.67 8.30 -13.16
CA LYS A 85 -6.35 8.15 -11.86
C LYS A 85 -6.48 6.69 -11.46
N ARG A 86 -6.93 5.82 -12.39
CA ARG A 86 -7.04 4.38 -12.14
C ARG A 86 -5.69 3.78 -11.75
N CYS A 87 -4.62 4.07 -12.49
CA CYS A 87 -3.28 3.57 -12.17
C CYS A 87 -2.79 4.06 -10.79
N CYS A 88 -2.98 5.34 -10.47
CA CYS A 88 -2.62 5.89 -9.16
C CYS A 88 -3.41 5.22 -8.02
N CYS A 89 -4.72 5.06 -8.18
CA CYS A 89 -5.58 4.41 -7.19
C CYS A 89 -5.22 2.93 -7.01
N THR A 90 -5.01 2.20 -8.11
CA THR A 90 -4.56 0.80 -8.06
C THR A 90 -3.21 0.69 -7.36
N TYR A 91 -2.28 1.60 -7.65
CA TYR A 91 -0.97 1.61 -7.01
C TYR A 91 -1.08 1.76 -5.48
N LEU A 92 -1.85 2.74 -5.02
CA LEU A 92 -2.07 2.97 -3.59
C LEU A 92 -2.84 1.82 -2.94
N HIS A 93 -3.87 1.31 -3.60
CA HIS A 93 -4.71 0.23 -3.08
C HIS A 93 -3.91 -1.05 -2.84
N GLU A 94 -3.11 -1.46 -3.82
CA GLU A 94 -2.26 -2.65 -3.72
C GLU A 94 -1.25 -2.51 -2.58
N ARG A 95 -0.63 -1.34 -2.43
CA ARG A 95 0.30 -1.07 -1.33
C ARG A 95 -0.37 -1.17 0.04
N MET A 96 -1.53 -0.55 0.22
CA MET A 96 -2.31 -0.66 1.46
C MET A 96 -2.69 -2.11 1.77
N TRP A 97 -3.07 -2.88 0.75
CA TRP A 97 -3.35 -4.31 0.89
C TRP A 97 -2.12 -5.10 1.36
N ARG A 98 -0.95 -4.85 0.77
CA ARG A 98 0.30 -5.50 1.18
C ARG A 98 0.70 -5.12 2.61
N ILE A 99 0.55 -3.85 2.99
CA ILE A 99 0.77 -3.39 4.38
C ILE A 99 -0.13 -4.18 5.34
N ARG A 100 -1.43 -4.27 5.03
CA ARG A 100 -2.38 -5.03 5.85
C ARG A 100 -2.01 -6.51 5.90
N HIS A 101 -1.71 -7.13 4.76
CA HIS A 101 -1.29 -8.53 4.69
C HIS A 101 -0.07 -8.80 5.58
N LEU A 102 0.97 -7.97 5.48
CA LEU A 102 2.16 -8.06 6.33
C LEU A 102 1.82 -7.90 7.82
N ARG A 103 0.91 -6.98 8.15
CA ARG A 103 0.46 -6.76 9.53
C ARG A 103 -0.22 -8.00 10.12
N TRP A 104 -1.04 -8.71 9.34
CA TRP A 104 -1.68 -9.96 9.79
C TRP A 104 -0.74 -11.16 9.77
N LYS A 105 0.22 -11.19 8.84
CA LYS A 105 1.22 -12.26 8.74
C LYS A 105 2.24 -12.24 9.87
N HIS A 106 2.63 -11.04 10.33
CA HIS A 106 3.73 -10.87 11.30
C HIS A 106 3.33 -10.28 12.65
N GLY A 107 2.21 -9.56 12.74
CA GLY A 107 1.94 -8.73 13.91
C GLY A 107 1.48 -9.45 15.18
N GLY A 108 1.41 -10.78 15.20
CA GLY A 108 1.19 -11.57 16.41
C GLY A 108 2.48 -11.96 17.14
N HIS A 109 3.60 -12.09 16.42
CA HIS A 109 4.81 -12.75 16.93
C HIS A 109 6.05 -11.84 16.97
N VAL A 110 5.91 -10.59 16.51
CA VAL A 110 7.05 -9.70 16.27
C VAL A 110 6.82 -8.38 17.02
N PRO A 111 7.73 -7.99 17.94
CA PRO A 111 7.69 -6.69 18.60
C PRO A 111 7.51 -5.55 17.60
N GLU A 112 6.78 -4.51 17.99
CA GLU A 112 6.47 -3.34 17.14
C GLU A 112 7.76 -2.70 16.56
N SER A 113 8.85 -2.73 17.34
CA SER A 113 10.20 -2.29 16.94
C SER A 113 10.85 -3.12 15.82
N ILE A 114 10.46 -4.38 15.63
CA ILE A 114 10.99 -5.28 14.59
C ILE A 114 10.07 -5.27 13.37
N THR A 115 8.74 -5.22 13.55
CA THR A 115 7.76 -5.12 12.44
C THR A 115 7.97 -3.84 11.63
N VAL A 116 8.30 -2.73 12.30
CA VAL A 116 8.59 -1.43 11.68
C VAL A 116 9.95 -1.41 10.97
N ARG A 117 10.96 -2.14 11.50
CA ARG A 117 12.34 -2.14 11.01
C ARG A 117 12.58 -3.11 9.85
N PHE A 118 11.89 -4.26 9.81
CA PHE A 118 12.13 -5.29 8.78
C PHE A 118 11.39 -5.03 7.46
N CYS A 119 10.29 -4.27 7.45
CA CYS A 119 9.50 -4.06 6.23
C CYS A 119 9.11 -2.60 5.92
N VAL A 120 9.18 -1.67 6.89
CA VAL A 120 8.23 -0.54 6.87
C VAL A 120 8.87 0.86 6.87
N GLN A 121 9.98 1.12 7.57
CA GLN A 121 10.47 2.51 7.68
C GLN A 121 11.08 3.12 6.43
N GLN A 122 11.74 2.33 5.57
CA GLN A 122 12.40 2.89 4.38
C GLN A 122 11.52 2.87 3.12
N ASN A 123 10.45 2.07 3.12
CA ASN A 123 9.68 1.81 1.90
C ASN A 123 8.29 2.47 1.90
N LEU A 124 7.75 2.83 3.06
CA LEU A 124 6.47 3.54 3.16
C LEU A 124 6.70 5.05 3.10
N CYS A 125 5.71 5.76 2.55
CA CYS A 125 5.64 7.20 2.75
C CYS A 125 4.99 7.56 4.10
N GLU A 126 5.15 8.81 4.52
CA GLU A 126 4.61 9.32 5.79
C GLU A 126 3.08 9.09 5.92
N THR A 127 2.34 9.28 4.84
CA THR A 127 0.89 9.05 4.82
C THR A 127 0.53 7.57 5.02
N GLU A 128 1.28 6.65 4.43
CA GLU A 128 1.08 5.21 4.62
C GLU A 128 1.42 4.79 6.05
N LEU A 129 2.42 5.41 6.66
CA LEU A 129 2.77 5.17 8.06
C LEU A 129 1.65 5.64 8.99
N LYS A 130 1.11 6.83 8.76
CA LYS A 130 -0.03 7.35 9.52
C LYS A 130 -1.26 6.44 9.39
N TRP A 131 -1.56 6.00 8.16
CA TRP A 131 -2.65 5.07 7.91
C TRP A 131 -2.47 3.74 8.66
N LEU A 132 -1.24 3.20 8.70
CA LEU A 132 -0.93 1.98 9.45
C LEU A 132 -1.11 2.18 10.96
N GLN A 133 -0.73 3.34 11.51
CA GLN A 133 -0.96 3.66 12.92
C GLN A 133 -2.46 3.68 13.25
N GLU A 134 -3.26 4.38 12.44
CA GLU A 134 -4.72 4.41 12.60
C GLU A 134 -5.34 3.00 12.48
N TYR A 135 -4.87 2.21 11.50
CA TYR A 135 -5.30 0.82 11.34
C TYR A 135 -4.97 -0.05 12.55
N ASN A 136 -3.78 0.10 13.13
CA ASN A 136 -3.37 -0.63 14.32
C ASN A 136 -4.22 -0.26 15.54
N THR A 137 -4.55 1.02 15.73
CA THR A 137 -5.45 1.47 16.80
C THR A 137 -6.84 0.85 16.63
N LEU A 138 -7.42 0.92 15.43
CA LEU A 138 -8.73 0.31 15.16
C LEU A 138 -8.74 -1.20 15.38
N LEU A 139 -7.66 -1.89 15.01
CA LEU A 139 -7.52 -3.32 15.26
C LEU A 139 -7.44 -3.62 16.75
N ALA A 140 -6.67 -2.85 17.51
CA ALA A 140 -6.57 -3.01 18.97
C ALA A 140 -7.92 -2.78 19.65
N ASP A 141 -8.65 -1.72 19.29
CA ASP A 141 -9.99 -1.43 19.81
C ASP A 141 -10.96 -2.57 19.50
N PHE A 142 -10.91 -3.11 18.28
CA PHE A 142 -11.73 -4.26 17.89
C PHE A 142 -11.37 -5.50 18.71
N GLN A 143 -10.09 -5.79 18.91
CA GLN A 143 -9.61 -6.90 19.72
C GLN A 143 -10.06 -6.79 21.18
N VAL A 144 -10.02 -5.59 21.77
CA VAL A 144 -10.49 -5.33 23.14
C VAL A 144 -12.01 -5.48 23.24
N SER A 145 -12.76 -5.07 22.21
CA SER A 145 -14.23 -5.17 22.19
C SER A 145 -14.76 -6.62 22.17
N MET A 146 -13.91 -7.61 21.93
CA MET A 146 -14.31 -9.01 21.82
C MET A 146 -14.16 -9.76 23.14
N GLY A 147 -15.28 -9.94 23.84
CA GLY A 147 -15.35 -10.65 25.12
C GLY A 147 -14.82 -9.82 26.30
N ASP A 148 -14.92 -10.37 27.50
CA ASP A 148 -14.63 -9.61 28.73
C ASP A 148 -13.15 -9.22 28.90
N ASN A 149 -12.23 -9.98 28.29
CA ASN A 149 -10.78 -9.78 28.37
C ASN A 149 -10.13 -9.37 27.03
N GLY A 150 -10.94 -9.16 25.98
CA GLY A 150 -10.44 -9.01 24.62
C GLY A 150 -9.87 -10.30 24.03
N VAL A 151 -9.65 -10.32 22.71
CA VAL A 151 -9.05 -11.45 21.99
C VAL A 151 -7.98 -10.96 21.02
N ASN A 152 -6.75 -11.46 21.16
CA ASN A 152 -5.69 -11.18 20.21
C ASN A 152 -5.80 -12.07 18.95
N LEU A 153 -6.56 -11.57 17.96
CA LEU A 153 -6.73 -12.17 16.62
C LEU A 153 -5.46 -12.47 15.81
N LEU A 154 -4.29 -11.96 16.22
CA LEU A 154 -3.05 -12.11 15.45
C LEU A 154 -2.25 -13.34 15.88
N LEU A 155 -2.66 -13.95 16.99
CA LEU A 155 -2.09 -15.18 17.52
C LEU A 155 -2.89 -16.38 17.01
N ASN A 156 -2.26 -17.55 17.01
CA ASN A 156 -2.93 -18.84 16.82
C ASN A 156 -3.73 -18.97 15.50
N MET A 157 -3.24 -18.36 14.42
CA MET A 157 -3.85 -18.43 13.07
C MET A 157 -3.86 -19.85 12.46
N LYS A 158 -3.24 -20.83 13.12
CA LYS A 158 -3.27 -22.24 12.76
C LYS A 158 -3.78 -23.05 13.95
N PRO A 159 -4.58 -24.11 13.72
CA PRO A 159 -5.02 -25.00 14.79
C PRO A 159 -3.82 -25.56 15.56
N SER A 160 -3.86 -25.51 16.89
CA SER A 160 -2.83 -26.12 17.74
C SER A 160 -2.87 -27.64 17.60
N GLN A 161 -1.75 -28.25 17.21
CA GLN A 161 -1.64 -29.71 17.14
C GLN A 161 -1.29 -30.32 18.50
N ASN A 162 -0.52 -29.60 19.32
CA ASN A 162 -0.07 -30.02 20.63
C ASN A 162 -0.09 -28.81 21.57
N LEU A 163 -0.33 -29.05 22.85
CA LEU A 163 -0.28 -28.02 23.89
C LEU A 163 1.16 -27.55 24.16
N PHE A 164 2.15 -28.45 24.04
CA PHE A 164 3.56 -28.13 24.22
C PHE A 164 4.32 -28.36 22.93
N VAL A 165 5.20 -27.43 22.57
CA VAL A 165 6.06 -27.54 21.38
C VAL A 165 7.53 -27.36 21.77
N LYS A 166 8.38 -28.18 21.18
CA LYS A 166 9.84 -28.00 21.24
C LYS A 166 10.28 -27.13 20.06
N VAL A 167 10.85 -25.97 20.37
CA VAL A 167 11.37 -25.04 19.37
C VAL A 167 12.90 -24.96 19.48
N ARG A 168 13.56 -24.75 18.34
CA ARG A 168 14.99 -24.47 18.28
C ARG A 168 15.22 -23.04 17.82
N ALA A 169 15.97 -22.27 18.59
CA ALA A 169 16.33 -20.91 18.23
C ALA A 169 17.26 -20.91 17.01
N LYS A 170 16.90 -20.16 15.97
CA LYS A 170 17.73 -20.00 14.75
C LYS A 170 18.84 -18.96 14.91
N GLN A 171 18.68 -18.04 15.84
CA GLN A 171 19.61 -16.94 16.09
C GLN A 171 19.54 -16.58 17.57
N ASN A 172 20.57 -15.91 18.06
CA ASN A 172 20.60 -15.44 19.44
C ASN A 172 19.70 -14.23 19.60
N ILE A 173 18.65 -14.36 20.43
CA ILE A 173 17.66 -13.31 20.71
C ILE A 173 17.78 -12.82 22.17
N GLY A 174 18.53 -13.53 23.02
CA GLY A 174 18.65 -13.22 24.44
C GLY A 174 17.52 -13.83 25.27
N SER A 175 17.11 -13.15 26.34
CA SER A 175 16.02 -13.58 27.22
C SER A 175 14.65 -13.26 26.61
N TYR A 176 13.76 -14.25 26.54
CA TYR A 176 12.39 -14.13 26.05
C TYR A 176 11.41 -14.62 27.12
N GLU A 177 10.32 -13.88 27.34
CA GLU A 177 9.28 -14.22 28.31
C GLU A 177 8.13 -14.95 27.60
N LEU A 178 7.80 -16.14 28.08
CA LEU A 178 6.69 -16.96 27.61
C LEU A 178 5.36 -16.45 28.20
N SER A 179 4.22 -16.88 27.64
CA SER A 179 2.89 -16.47 28.09
C SER A 179 2.54 -16.92 29.51
N ASP A 180 3.24 -17.92 30.05
CA ASP A 180 3.14 -18.39 31.43
C ASP A 180 4.00 -17.58 32.43
N GLY A 181 4.73 -16.56 31.95
CA GLY A 181 5.68 -15.76 32.74
C GLY A 181 7.06 -16.40 32.89
N THR A 182 7.31 -17.55 32.27
CA THR A 182 8.62 -18.20 32.31
C THR A 182 9.59 -17.49 31.37
N THR A 183 10.74 -17.06 31.88
CA THR A 183 11.80 -16.48 31.04
C THR A 183 12.74 -17.58 30.53
N VAL A 184 12.92 -17.65 29.22
CA VAL A 184 13.80 -18.61 28.53
C VAL A 184 14.91 -17.88 27.77
N THR A 185 16.13 -18.40 27.84
CA THR A 185 17.27 -17.83 27.10
C THR A 185 17.39 -18.50 25.74
N LEU A 186 17.17 -17.72 24.67
CA LEU A 186 17.25 -18.17 23.29
C LEU A 186 18.63 -17.85 22.70
N THR A 187 19.62 -18.70 23.00
CA THR A 187 20.92 -18.72 22.30
C THR A 187 20.82 -19.53 21.01
N GLU A 188 21.75 -19.31 20.07
CA GLU A 188 21.72 -20.02 18.78
C GLU A 188 21.74 -21.55 18.98
N ASN A 189 20.81 -22.24 18.31
CA ASN A 189 20.57 -23.68 18.42
C ASN A 189 20.06 -24.18 19.79
N ALA A 190 19.72 -23.30 20.73
CA ALA A 190 19.08 -23.69 21.98
C ALA A 190 17.73 -24.35 21.72
N LEU A 191 17.47 -25.46 22.43
CA LEU A 191 16.22 -26.20 22.43
C LEU A 191 15.39 -25.78 23.65
N VAL A 192 14.21 -25.23 23.40
CA VAL A 192 13.29 -24.75 24.45
C VAL A 192 11.95 -25.43 24.27
N SER A 193 11.31 -25.81 25.37
CA SER A 193 9.93 -26.32 25.40
C SER A 193 9.06 -25.29 26.08
N GLY A 194 7.93 -24.95 25.49
CA GLY A 194 6.93 -24.04 26.07
C GLY A 194 5.53 -24.41 25.58
N GLU A 195 4.52 -23.87 26.26
CA GLU A 195 3.13 -23.84 25.76
C GLU A 195 3.01 -22.87 24.57
#